data_AF-A0A7V4DXJ9-F1
#
_entry.id   AF-A0A7V4DXJ9-F1
#
_cell.length_a   1.000
_cell.length_b   1.000
_cell.length_c   1.000
_cell.angle_alpha   90.00
_cell.angle_beta   90.00
_cell.angle_gamma   90.00
#
_symmetry.space_group_name_H-M   'P 1'
#
loop_
_entity.id
_entity.type
_entity.pdbx_description
1 polymer ?
#
loop_
_entity_poly.entity_id
_entity_poly.type
_entity_poly.pdbx_seq_one_letter_code
_entity_poly.pdbx_strand_id
1 'polypeptide(L)'
;MYKKLFSILLVLGFVFIVSGCTPKETAVQTTVPQEAVKEVAKEVPNIPNAILITTFESGKTEGWTPNGEGVSVAVVDKDAHTGKYSLYVTGRTAGWNGAQIQLKDILKPGKVYSISVWVKHNSELPQHVGITMRRKYDSDSSTQYDWIKHDNEVPGGKWVELAGTYQIPAGVNILDLALYVEIPSNPNLDFYIDDVVIVEGKQGFRITPEIFDLFAKYFRTYLN
;
A
#
# COMPACT_ATOMS: atom_id res chain seq x y z
N MET A 1 -61.04 -47.50 -21.44
CA MET A 1 -61.53 -46.79 -20.24
C MET A 1 -61.03 -45.35 -20.28
N TYR A 2 -61.82 -44.44 -19.72
CA TYR A 2 -61.84 -43.00 -19.95
C TYR A 2 -60.58 -42.19 -19.58
N LYS A 3 -60.27 -41.21 -20.45
CA LYS A 3 -59.86 -39.81 -20.23
C LYS A 3 -59.21 -39.42 -18.89
N LYS A 4 -58.12 -38.66 -18.99
CA LYS A 4 -58.09 -37.25 -18.52
C LYS A 4 -56.98 -36.44 -19.21
N LEU A 5 -57.41 -35.40 -19.93
CA LEU A 5 -56.58 -34.26 -20.35
C LEU A 5 -56.15 -33.47 -19.11
N PHE A 6 -54.94 -32.94 -19.14
CA PHE A 6 -54.62 -31.64 -18.54
C PHE A 6 -53.62 -30.92 -19.44
N SER A 7 -54.09 -29.89 -20.14
CA SER A 7 -53.27 -28.78 -20.62
C SER A 7 -52.80 -27.97 -19.42
N ILE A 8 -51.55 -27.50 -19.40
CA ILE A 8 -51.13 -26.27 -18.71
C ILE A 8 -49.84 -25.74 -19.36
N LEU A 9 -50.01 -24.59 -19.99
CA LEU A 9 -49.14 -23.41 -20.06
C LEU A 9 -47.64 -23.55 -20.36
N LEU A 10 -47.31 -23.11 -21.58
CA LEU A 10 -46.03 -22.60 -22.04
C LEU A 10 -45.61 -21.38 -21.20
N VAL A 11 -44.43 -21.41 -20.58
CA VAL A 11 -43.75 -20.20 -20.08
C VAL A 11 -42.35 -20.17 -20.70
N LEU A 12 -42.17 -19.33 -21.73
CA LEU A 12 -40.86 -18.95 -22.26
C LEU A 12 -40.13 -18.13 -21.18
N GLY A 13 -39.14 -18.71 -20.53
CA GLY A 13 -38.16 -17.97 -19.75
C GLY A 13 -37.05 -17.46 -20.67
N PHE A 14 -37.03 -16.16 -20.94
CA PHE A 14 -35.91 -15.48 -21.60
C PHE A 14 -34.64 -15.66 -20.75
N VAL A 15 -33.65 -16.40 -21.26
CA VAL A 15 -32.30 -16.40 -20.70
C VAL A 15 -31.63 -15.12 -21.17
N PHE A 16 -31.64 -14.08 -20.33
CA PHE A 16 -30.73 -12.95 -20.50
C PHE A 16 -29.33 -13.42 -20.08
N ILE A 17 -28.48 -13.72 -21.06
CA ILE A 17 -27.04 -13.81 -20.84
C ILE A 17 -26.57 -12.38 -20.60
N VAL A 18 -26.55 -11.97 -19.33
CA VAL A 18 -25.84 -10.75 -18.94
C VAL A 18 -24.36 -11.11 -19.02
N SER A 19 -23.75 -10.81 -20.17
CA SER A 19 -22.30 -10.81 -20.31
C SER A 19 -21.75 -9.84 -19.28
N GLY A 20 -21.24 -10.38 -18.17
CA GLY A 20 -20.64 -9.61 -17.10
C GLY A 20 -19.35 -8.99 -17.60
N CYS A 21 -19.41 -7.77 -18.11
CA CYS A 21 -18.29 -6.85 -18.00
C CYS A 21 -18.09 -6.60 -16.50
N THR A 22 -17.16 -7.31 -15.88
CA THR A 22 -16.70 -6.98 -14.53
C THR A 22 -16.14 -5.55 -14.59
N PRO A 23 -16.71 -4.58 -13.85
CA PRO A 23 -16.13 -3.25 -13.79
C PRO A 23 -14.74 -3.37 -13.17
N LYS A 24 -13.73 -2.79 -13.83
CA LYS A 24 -12.39 -2.64 -13.27
C LYS A 24 -12.53 -1.84 -11.98
N GLU A 25 -12.34 -2.50 -10.85
CA GLU A 25 -12.37 -1.87 -9.53
C GLU A 25 -11.33 -0.74 -9.52
N THR A 26 -11.84 0.48 -9.58
CA THR A 26 -11.02 1.68 -9.50
C THR A 26 -10.82 1.94 -8.02
N ALA A 27 -9.59 1.78 -7.53
CA ALA A 27 -9.25 2.06 -6.15
C ALA A 27 -9.66 3.52 -5.83
N VAL A 28 -10.70 3.68 -5.02
CA VAL A 28 -11.09 4.99 -4.49
C VAL A 28 -10.04 5.35 -3.44
N GLN A 29 -9.17 6.29 -3.77
CA GLN A 29 -8.29 6.92 -2.79
C GLN A 29 -9.16 7.77 -1.86
N THR A 30 -9.48 7.23 -0.69
CA THR A 30 -10.20 7.96 0.35
C THR A 30 -9.25 8.96 0.99
N THR A 31 -9.38 10.24 0.65
CA THR A 31 -8.62 11.31 1.27
C THR A 31 -9.07 11.53 2.71
N VAL A 32 -8.11 11.73 3.62
CA VAL A 32 -8.37 11.97 5.05
C VAL A 32 -9.24 13.24 5.21
N PRO A 33 -10.41 13.18 5.87
CA PRO A 33 -11.24 14.35 6.13
C PRO A 33 -10.45 15.43 6.88
N GLN A 34 -10.47 16.67 6.38
CA GLN A 34 -9.68 17.78 6.94
C GLN A 34 -10.04 18.10 8.39
N GLU A 35 -11.28 17.86 8.80
CA GLU A 35 -11.78 18.02 10.17
C GLU A 35 -11.09 17.07 11.13
N ALA A 36 -10.81 15.85 10.69
CA ALA A 36 -10.16 14.84 11.53
C ALA A 36 -8.66 15.13 11.68
N VAL A 37 -8.02 15.66 10.63
CA VAL A 37 -6.63 16.20 10.70
C VAL A 37 -6.53 17.30 11.77
N LYS A 38 -7.54 18.17 11.89
CA LYS A 38 -7.55 19.27 12.87
C LYS A 38 -7.63 18.81 14.32
N GLU A 39 -8.43 17.79 14.64
CA GLU A 39 -8.56 17.30 16.03
C GLU A 39 -7.29 16.57 16.49
N VAL A 40 -6.68 15.78 15.61
CA VAL A 40 -5.46 15.03 15.97
C VAL A 40 -4.29 16.00 16.08
N ALA A 41 -4.27 17.08 15.28
CA ALA A 41 -3.28 18.15 15.37
C ALA A 41 -3.34 18.96 16.68
N LYS A 42 -4.43 18.86 17.46
CA LYS A 42 -4.53 19.46 18.81
C LYS A 42 -3.81 18.61 19.87
N GLU A 43 -3.88 17.29 19.74
CA GLU A 43 -3.28 16.33 20.68
C GLU A 43 -1.83 15.98 20.29
N VAL A 44 -1.49 16.08 19.00
CA VAL A 44 -0.14 15.96 18.44
C VAL A 44 0.19 17.27 17.73
N PRO A 45 0.84 18.24 18.40
CA PRO A 45 1.24 19.48 17.74
C PRO A 45 2.16 19.17 16.55
N ASN A 46 1.80 19.71 15.38
CA ASN A 46 2.48 19.48 14.09
C ASN A 46 2.38 18.04 13.56
N ILE A 47 1.16 17.49 13.40
CA ILE A 47 0.99 16.43 12.39
C ILE A 47 1.42 17.06 11.07
N PRO A 48 2.55 16.63 10.47
CA PRO A 48 2.95 17.17 9.18
C PRO A 48 1.86 16.79 8.18
N ASN A 49 1.71 17.56 7.09
CA ASN A 49 0.68 17.30 6.08
C ASN A 49 0.85 15.87 5.53
N ALA A 50 0.14 14.91 6.12
CA ALA A 50 0.23 13.50 5.78
C ALA A 50 -0.53 13.31 4.48
N ILE A 51 0.23 12.94 3.45
CA ILE A 51 -0.29 12.80 2.10
C ILE A 51 -0.83 11.39 1.88
N LEU A 52 -0.18 10.40 2.50
CA LEU A 52 -0.57 9.00 2.42
C LEU A 52 -0.27 8.32 3.75
N ILE A 53 -1.23 7.56 4.27
CA ILE A 53 -1.09 6.65 5.39
C ILE A 53 -1.74 5.34 4.99
N THR A 54 -1.04 4.22 5.15
CA THR A 54 -1.62 2.87 5.03
C THR A 54 -1.27 2.04 6.26
N THR A 55 -2.30 1.47 6.87
CA THR A 55 -2.22 0.63 8.09
C THR A 55 -2.86 -0.74 7.89
N PHE A 56 -3.52 -0.95 6.74
CA PHE A 56 -4.23 -2.19 6.38
C PHE A 56 -5.42 -2.56 7.27
N GLU A 57 -5.75 -1.75 8.28
CA GLU A 57 -6.85 -1.99 9.21
C GLU A 57 -8.23 -2.00 8.55
N SER A 58 -8.37 -1.38 7.37
CA SER A 58 -9.58 -1.52 6.54
C SER A 58 -9.82 -2.94 6.02
N GLY A 59 -8.91 -3.87 6.26
CA GLY A 59 -8.93 -5.23 5.70
C GLY A 59 -8.64 -5.28 4.20
N LYS A 60 -8.18 -4.17 3.60
CA LYS A 60 -7.90 -4.02 2.17
C LYS A 60 -6.46 -3.59 1.95
N THR A 61 -5.95 -3.76 0.73
CA THR A 61 -4.55 -3.44 0.41
C THR A 61 -4.24 -1.94 0.35
N GLU A 62 -5.24 -1.07 0.53
CA GLU A 62 -5.06 0.39 0.61
C GLU A 62 -4.24 1.00 -0.54
N GLY A 63 -4.38 0.42 -1.74
CA GLY A 63 -3.68 0.86 -2.96
C GLY A 63 -2.35 0.16 -3.23
N TRP A 64 -1.88 -0.70 -2.31
CA TRP A 64 -0.73 -1.55 -2.55
C TRP A 64 -1.07 -2.70 -3.52
N THR A 65 -0.12 -3.00 -4.39
CA THR A 65 -0.21 -4.02 -5.43
C THR A 65 1.09 -4.83 -5.50
N PRO A 66 1.08 -6.04 -6.09
CA PRO A 66 2.31 -6.78 -6.34
C PRO A 66 3.27 -6.04 -7.29
N ASN A 67 4.56 -6.14 -7.02
CA ASN A 67 5.64 -5.71 -7.90
C ASN A 67 6.44 -6.92 -8.37
N GLY A 68 6.28 -7.28 -9.65
CA GLY A 68 6.89 -8.47 -10.24
C GLY A 68 5.87 -9.54 -10.62
N GLU A 69 6.20 -10.33 -11.63
CA GLU A 69 5.37 -11.44 -12.09
C GLU A 69 5.34 -12.57 -11.04
N GLY A 70 4.16 -13.15 -10.81
CA GLY A 70 3.95 -14.22 -9.82
C GLY A 70 3.86 -13.77 -8.36
N VAL A 71 4.19 -12.50 -8.07
CA VAL A 71 4.10 -11.94 -6.71
C VAL A 71 2.64 -11.78 -6.30
N SER A 72 2.34 -12.08 -5.04
CA SER A 72 1.04 -11.85 -4.42
C SER A 72 1.18 -10.94 -3.20
N VAL A 73 0.17 -10.10 -2.97
CA VAL A 73 0.04 -9.30 -1.75
C VAL A 73 -1.33 -9.59 -1.13
N ALA A 74 -1.36 -9.79 0.18
CA ALA A 74 -2.59 -10.10 0.91
C ALA A 74 -2.59 -9.40 2.28
N VAL A 75 -3.74 -8.87 2.69
CA VAL A 75 -3.92 -8.38 4.06
C VAL A 75 -4.16 -9.57 4.97
N VAL A 76 -3.43 -9.64 6.08
CA VAL A 76 -3.47 -10.77 7.02
C VAL A 76 -3.52 -10.27 8.47
N ASP A 77 -4.10 -11.07 9.37
CA ASP A 77 -4.17 -10.81 10.82
C ASP A 77 -3.28 -11.75 11.65
N LYS A 78 -2.23 -12.30 11.01
CA LYS A 78 -1.28 -13.22 11.65
C LYS A 78 -0.17 -12.50 12.40
N ASP A 79 0.20 -11.31 11.94
CA ASP A 79 1.28 -10.49 12.44
C ASP A 79 1.05 -9.06 11.97
N ALA A 80 1.33 -8.07 12.81
CA ALA A 80 1.21 -6.65 12.48
C ALA A 80 2.19 -5.87 13.35
N HIS A 81 2.62 -4.70 12.88
CA HIS A 81 3.45 -3.81 13.67
C HIS A 81 2.60 -3.05 14.69
N THR A 82 1.47 -2.49 14.22
CA THR A 82 0.41 -1.95 15.08
C THR A 82 -0.94 -2.53 14.65
N GLY A 83 -2.00 -2.27 15.42
CA GLY A 83 -3.34 -2.74 15.07
C GLY A 83 -3.45 -4.26 14.96
N LYS A 84 -4.21 -4.72 13.97
CA LYS A 84 -4.55 -6.13 13.74
C LYS A 84 -4.01 -6.65 12.41
N TYR A 85 -3.92 -5.81 11.40
CA TYR A 85 -3.69 -6.22 10.02
C TYR A 85 -2.35 -5.70 9.49
N SER A 86 -1.69 -6.48 8.65
CA SER A 86 -0.55 -6.03 7.85
C SER A 86 -0.62 -6.60 6.44
N LEU A 87 0.24 -6.11 5.53
CA LEU A 87 0.33 -6.63 4.18
C LEU A 87 1.45 -7.67 4.07
N TYR A 88 1.08 -8.90 3.72
CA TYR A 88 2.01 -10.00 3.48
C TYR A 88 2.32 -10.14 1.99
N VAL A 89 3.61 -10.24 1.66
CA VAL A 89 4.14 -10.32 0.29
C VAL A 89 4.75 -11.69 0.06
N THR A 90 4.29 -12.39 -0.97
CA THR A 90 4.74 -13.76 -1.29
C THR A 90 4.95 -14.00 -2.78
N GLY A 91 5.48 -15.17 -3.14
CA GLY A 91 5.64 -15.58 -4.53
C GLY A 91 6.76 -14.84 -5.26
N ARG A 92 7.71 -14.29 -4.50
CA ARG A 92 8.87 -13.55 -5.03
C ARG A 92 9.86 -14.51 -5.69
N THR A 93 10.44 -14.06 -6.81
CA THR A 93 11.44 -14.81 -7.58
C THR A 93 12.69 -13.99 -7.93
N ALA A 94 12.69 -12.68 -7.64
CA ALA A 94 13.82 -11.78 -7.83
C ALA A 94 13.97 -10.81 -6.65
N GLY A 95 15.19 -10.33 -6.38
CA GLY A 95 15.47 -9.44 -5.25
C GLY A 95 14.66 -8.14 -5.25
N TRP A 96 14.29 -7.65 -6.45
CA TRP A 96 13.48 -6.44 -6.63
C TRP A 96 11.96 -6.68 -6.56
N ASN A 97 11.52 -7.95 -6.54
CA ASN A 97 10.11 -8.26 -6.37
C ASN A 97 9.64 -7.79 -4.98
N GLY A 98 8.37 -7.43 -4.85
CA GLY A 98 7.84 -6.93 -3.59
C GLY A 98 6.42 -6.41 -3.70
N ALA A 99 6.08 -5.43 -2.86
CA ALA A 99 4.83 -4.67 -2.97
C ALA A 99 5.14 -3.25 -3.43
N GLN A 100 4.25 -2.66 -4.24
CA GLN A 100 4.36 -1.27 -4.72
C GLN A 100 3.07 -0.49 -4.54
N ILE A 101 3.18 0.83 -4.49
CA ILE A 101 2.07 1.78 -4.49
C ILE A 101 2.33 2.92 -5.50
N GLN A 102 1.33 3.26 -6.30
CA GLN A 102 1.45 4.32 -7.31
C GLN A 102 1.26 5.70 -6.66
N LEU A 103 2.21 6.61 -6.91
CA LEU A 103 2.29 7.92 -6.28
C LEU A 103 2.23 9.10 -7.25
N LYS A 104 2.22 8.85 -8.56
CA LYS A 104 2.26 9.89 -9.61
C LYS A 104 1.21 11.00 -9.42
N ASP A 105 -0.03 10.62 -9.15
CA ASP A 105 -1.13 11.58 -9.02
C ASP A 105 -1.24 12.17 -7.60
N ILE A 106 -0.48 11.60 -6.66
CA ILE A 106 -0.46 11.95 -5.25
C ILE A 106 0.63 12.99 -4.98
N LEU A 107 1.89 12.67 -5.33
CA LEU A 107 3.04 13.52 -5.07
C LEU A 107 3.23 14.54 -6.20
N LYS A 108 3.61 15.76 -5.82
CA LYS A 108 3.79 16.91 -6.70
C LYS A 108 5.26 17.27 -6.93
N PRO A 109 5.64 17.73 -8.14
CA PRO A 109 6.95 18.31 -8.44
C PRO A 109 7.33 19.48 -7.54
N GLY A 110 8.64 19.68 -7.32
CA GLY A 110 9.19 20.78 -6.52
C GLY A 110 9.00 20.62 -5.01
N LYS A 111 8.66 19.41 -4.55
CA LYS A 111 8.41 19.09 -3.14
C LYS A 111 9.41 18.06 -2.64
N VAL A 112 9.58 18.03 -1.32
CA VAL A 112 10.35 17.02 -0.61
C VAL A 112 9.38 16.25 0.27
N TYR A 113 9.54 14.93 0.32
CA TYR A 113 8.71 14.04 1.10
C TYR A 113 9.57 13.23 2.06
N SER A 114 9.06 13.02 3.26
CA SER A 114 9.58 12.00 4.17
C SER A 114 8.70 10.77 4.08
N ILE A 115 9.36 9.61 3.98
CA ILE A 115 8.74 8.30 3.74
C ILE A 115 9.21 7.38 4.86
N SER A 116 8.28 6.65 5.47
CA SER A 116 8.55 5.60 6.45
C SER A 116 7.66 4.38 6.18
N VAL A 117 8.19 3.19 6.41
CA VAL A 117 7.49 1.90 6.35
C VAL A 117 8.11 0.94 7.36
N TRP A 118 7.27 0.18 8.05
CA TRP A 118 7.72 -0.92 8.89
C TRP A 118 7.77 -2.20 8.08
N VAL A 119 8.84 -2.97 8.26
CA VAL A 119 9.04 -4.24 7.55
C VAL A 119 9.43 -5.34 8.51
N LYS A 120 9.01 -6.57 8.21
CA LYS A 120 9.39 -7.78 8.95
C LYS A 120 9.51 -8.98 8.02
N HIS A 121 10.47 -9.85 8.27
CA HIS A 121 10.55 -11.19 7.65
C HIS A 121 10.88 -12.22 8.73
N ASN A 122 10.74 -13.51 8.40
CA ASN A 122 10.90 -14.61 9.38
C ASN A 122 12.09 -15.54 9.09
N SER A 123 13.05 -15.13 8.27
CA SER A 123 14.30 -15.89 8.07
C SER A 123 15.17 -15.90 9.32
N GLU A 124 16.00 -16.93 9.49
CA GLU A 124 16.90 -17.05 10.66
C GLU A 124 18.01 -16.00 10.66
N LEU A 125 18.51 -15.63 9.49
CA LEU A 125 19.57 -14.64 9.32
C LEU A 125 19.00 -13.27 8.97
N PRO A 126 19.66 -12.18 9.41
CA PRO A 126 19.32 -10.83 8.96
C PRO A 126 19.35 -10.70 7.44
N GLN A 127 18.51 -9.83 6.90
CA GLN A 127 18.38 -9.59 5.46
C GLN A 127 18.48 -8.11 5.16
N HIS A 128 18.96 -7.80 3.96
CA HIS A 128 19.01 -6.42 3.48
C HIS A 128 17.69 -6.08 2.82
N VAL A 129 16.98 -5.10 3.38
CA VAL A 129 15.68 -4.62 2.90
C VAL A 129 15.83 -3.18 2.42
N GLY A 130 15.17 -2.86 1.31
CA GLY A 130 15.22 -1.57 0.65
C GLY A 130 13.85 -0.98 0.36
N ILE A 131 13.79 0.35 0.29
CA ILE A 131 12.69 1.12 -0.28
C ILE A 131 13.22 1.89 -1.48
N THR A 132 12.59 1.68 -2.62
CA THR A 132 13.02 2.23 -3.90
C THR A 132 11.88 2.97 -4.56
N MET A 133 12.19 4.11 -5.16
CA MET A 133 11.28 4.87 -6.00
C MET A 133 11.55 4.52 -7.46
N ARG A 134 10.62 3.81 -8.10
CA ARG A 134 10.58 3.72 -9.57
C ARG A 134 9.97 5.01 -10.10
N ARG A 135 10.66 5.67 -11.02
CA ARG A 135 10.19 6.94 -11.59
C ARG A 135 10.53 7.10 -13.05
N LYS A 136 9.74 7.93 -13.73
CA LYS A 136 10.05 8.45 -15.05
C LYS A 136 9.50 9.86 -15.17
N TYR A 137 10.38 10.81 -15.42
CA TYR A 137 10.01 12.17 -15.81
C TYR A 137 9.99 12.31 -17.33
N ASP A 138 9.39 13.39 -17.82
CA ASP A 138 9.41 13.75 -19.24
C ASP A 138 10.82 14.06 -19.77
N SER A 139 11.73 14.50 -18.90
CA SER A 139 13.15 14.69 -19.22
C SER A 139 13.96 13.38 -19.30
N ASP A 140 13.43 12.26 -18.82
CA ASP A 140 14.17 10.99 -18.76
C ASP A 140 14.03 10.19 -20.06
N SER A 141 15.15 9.64 -20.56
CA SER A 141 15.15 8.73 -21.71
C SER A 141 14.61 7.33 -21.37
N SER A 142 14.68 6.92 -20.10
CA SER A 142 14.21 5.62 -19.61
C SER A 142 13.76 5.70 -18.15
N THR A 143 13.02 4.69 -17.69
CA THR A 143 12.65 4.56 -16.28
C THR A 143 13.89 4.47 -15.39
N GLN A 144 13.86 5.16 -14.26
CA GLN A 144 14.92 5.20 -13.26
C GLN A 144 14.43 4.57 -11.94
N TYR A 145 15.39 4.16 -11.11
CA TYR A 145 15.16 3.50 -9.83
C TYR A 145 16.05 4.16 -8.79
N ASP A 146 15.45 5.04 -7.99
CA ASP A 146 16.17 5.80 -6.98
C ASP A 146 16.02 5.11 -5.61
N TRP A 147 17.12 4.75 -4.99
CA TRP A 147 17.10 4.25 -3.61
C TRP A 147 16.76 5.38 -2.63
N ILE A 148 15.68 5.23 -1.88
CA ILE A 148 15.37 6.13 -0.76
C ILE A 148 16.12 5.68 0.48
N LYS A 149 16.11 4.36 0.69
CA LYS A 149 16.93 3.69 1.68
C LYS A 149 17.23 2.28 1.16
N HIS A 150 18.50 1.93 1.09
CA HIS A 150 18.96 0.62 0.62
C HIS A 150 19.89 0.01 1.67
N ASP A 151 20.01 -1.32 1.64
CA ASP A 151 20.96 -2.09 2.45
C ASP A 151 20.70 -2.11 3.98
N ASN A 152 19.46 -1.91 4.42
CA ASN A 152 19.14 -1.99 5.86
C ASN A 152 19.11 -3.43 6.31
N GLU A 153 19.97 -3.77 7.26
CA GLU A 153 19.92 -5.07 7.92
C GLU A 153 18.68 -5.14 8.83
N VAL A 154 17.73 -5.99 8.45
CA VAL A 154 16.53 -6.32 9.23
C VAL A 154 16.73 -7.69 9.86
N PRO A 155 16.65 -7.82 11.20
CA PRO A 155 16.69 -9.13 11.84
C PRO A 155 15.40 -9.91 11.61
N GLY A 156 15.51 -11.23 11.47
CA GLY A 156 14.36 -12.13 11.43
C GLY A 156 13.46 -12.01 12.68
N GLY A 157 12.14 -12.04 12.45
CA GLY A 157 11.12 -12.03 13.49
C GLY A 157 10.87 -10.66 14.13
N LYS A 158 11.53 -9.59 13.66
CA LYS A 158 11.38 -8.24 14.23
C LYS A 158 10.86 -7.25 13.19
N TRP A 159 9.95 -6.39 13.62
CA TRP A 159 9.57 -5.21 12.86
C TRP A 159 10.67 -4.16 12.97
N VAL A 160 11.09 -3.63 11.82
CA VAL A 160 12.09 -2.56 11.71
C VAL A 160 11.56 -1.46 10.82
N GLU A 161 11.72 -0.22 11.26
CA GLU A 161 11.39 0.95 10.47
C GLU A 161 12.48 1.22 9.43
N LEU A 162 12.07 1.36 8.16
CA LEU A 162 12.91 1.94 7.11
C LEU A 162 12.34 3.32 6.77
N ALA A 163 13.20 4.34 6.85
CA ALA A 163 12.80 5.72 6.58
C ALA A 163 13.84 6.47 5.74
N GLY A 164 13.37 7.44 4.96
CA GLY A 164 14.20 8.31 4.15
C GLY A 164 13.43 9.50 3.57
N THR A 165 14.13 10.34 2.82
CA THR A 165 13.52 11.49 2.14
C THR A 165 13.63 11.36 0.63
N TYR A 166 12.59 11.77 -0.10
CA TYR A 166 12.58 11.80 -1.56
C TYR A 166 12.21 13.19 -2.06
N GLN A 167 13.03 13.76 -2.95
CA GLN A 167 12.78 15.05 -3.57
C GLN A 167 12.36 14.85 -5.02
N ILE A 168 11.21 15.40 -5.39
CA ILE A 168 10.81 15.49 -6.80
C ILE A 168 11.30 16.84 -7.33
N PRO A 169 12.11 16.89 -8.40
CA PRO A 169 12.57 18.14 -9.00
C PRO A 169 11.41 19.07 -9.34
N ALA A 170 11.64 20.38 -9.31
CA ALA A 170 10.66 21.34 -9.80
C ALA A 170 10.64 21.35 -11.33
N GLY A 171 9.48 21.65 -11.93
CA GLY A 171 9.34 21.84 -13.37
C GLY A 171 9.36 20.58 -14.24
N VAL A 172 9.37 19.39 -13.64
CA VAL A 172 9.24 18.11 -14.36
C VAL A 172 7.77 17.69 -14.48
N ASN A 173 7.44 16.96 -15.55
CA ASN A 173 6.19 16.21 -15.62
C ASN A 173 6.43 14.76 -15.21
N ILE A 174 5.65 14.26 -14.26
CA ILE A 174 5.77 12.89 -13.76
C ILE A 174 5.03 11.95 -14.71
N LEU A 175 5.76 11.09 -15.42
CA LEU A 175 5.18 10.09 -16.31
C LEU A 175 4.88 8.78 -15.56
N ASP A 176 5.77 8.38 -14.65
CA ASP A 176 5.59 7.28 -13.69
C ASP A 176 6.25 7.63 -12.36
N LEU A 177 5.65 7.18 -11.25
CA LEU A 177 6.19 7.31 -9.90
C LEU A 177 5.53 6.28 -8.98
N ALA A 178 6.28 5.27 -8.57
CA ALA A 178 5.83 4.21 -7.70
C ALA A 178 6.89 3.90 -6.63
N LEU A 179 6.45 3.84 -5.38
CA LEU A 179 7.27 3.38 -4.26
C LEU A 179 7.13 1.88 -4.14
N TYR A 180 8.22 1.16 -3.90
CA TYR A 180 8.16 -0.26 -3.62
C TYR A 180 9.18 -0.70 -2.57
N VAL A 181 8.83 -1.76 -1.84
CA VAL A 181 9.70 -2.39 -0.82
C VAL A 181 10.25 -3.68 -1.39
N GLU A 182 11.54 -3.93 -1.20
CA GLU A 182 12.26 -5.06 -1.79
C GLU A 182 13.24 -5.69 -0.79
N ILE A 183 13.61 -6.96 -1.03
CA ILE A 183 14.67 -7.66 -0.30
C ILE A 183 15.71 -8.12 -1.34
N PRO A 184 16.69 -7.26 -1.69
CA PRO A 184 17.67 -7.57 -2.73
C PRO A 184 18.55 -8.77 -2.36
N SER A 185 18.81 -8.99 -1.07
CA SER A 185 19.66 -10.09 -0.59
C SER A 185 19.01 -11.47 -0.70
N ASN A 186 17.69 -11.56 -0.82
CA ASN A 186 16.97 -12.83 -0.85
C ASN A 186 15.75 -12.79 -1.77
N PRO A 187 15.89 -13.26 -3.02
CA PRO A 187 14.84 -13.26 -4.03
C PRO A 187 13.54 -13.99 -3.70
N ASN A 188 13.55 -14.96 -2.77
CA ASN A 188 12.40 -15.83 -2.49
C ASN A 188 11.81 -15.65 -1.10
N LEU A 189 12.35 -14.71 -0.31
CA LEU A 189 11.87 -14.49 1.04
C LEU A 189 10.59 -13.68 1.05
N ASP A 190 9.55 -14.27 1.62
CA ASP A 190 8.31 -13.58 1.95
C ASP A 190 8.53 -12.59 3.11
N PHE A 191 7.79 -11.49 3.09
CA PHE A 191 7.90 -10.46 4.13
C PHE A 191 6.58 -9.72 4.33
N TYR A 192 6.50 -9.00 5.44
CA TYR A 192 5.37 -8.16 5.83
C TYR A 192 5.78 -6.70 5.73
N ILE A 193 4.83 -5.85 5.36
CA ILE A 193 4.92 -4.40 5.52
C ILE A 193 3.73 -3.87 6.30
N ASP A 194 3.95 -2.79 7.04
CA ASP A 194 2.92 -2.13 7.83
C ASP A 194 3.25 -0.64 8.02
N ASP A 195 2.26 0.13 8.48
CA ASP A 195 2.41 1.50 8.97
C ASP A 195 3.20 2.42 8.03
N VAL A 196 2.79 2.45 6.76
CA VAL A 196 3.43 3.29 5.75
C VAL A 196 2.92 4.71 5.92
N VAL A 197 3.84 5.67 5.94
CA VAL A 197 3.49 7.09 5.90
C VAL A 197 4.36 7.88 4.93
N ILE A 198 3.71 8.79 4.21
CA ILE A 198 4.35 9.81 3.38
C ILE A 198 3.84 11.18 3.80
N VAL A 199 4.76 12.08 4.16
CA VAL A 199 4.45 13.46 4.54
C VAL A 199 5.20 14.46 3.67
N GLU A 200 4.59 15.63 3.40
CA GLU A 200 5.30 16.74 2.76
C GLU A 200 6.25 17.40 3.77
N GLY A 201 7.50 17.63 3.34
CA GLY A 201 8.55 18.27 4.13
C GLY A 201 9.72 17.34 4.44
N LYS A 202 10.71 17.87 5.16
CA LYS A 202 11.94 17.16 5.56
C LYS A 202 11.85 16.52 6.96
N GLN A 203 10.65 16.37 7.52
CA GLN A 203 10.47 15.88 8.89
C GLN A 203 10.27 14.36 8.90
N GLY A 204 11.08 13.64 9.68
CA GLY A 204 10.99 12.19 9.88
C GLY A 204 9.78 11.75 10.68
N PHE A 205 8.58 12.05 10.19
CA PHE A 205 7.33 11.57 10.75
C PHE A 205 7.18 10.08 10.51
N ARG A 206 6.72 9.38 11.55
CA ARG A 206 6.49 7.95 11.57
C ARG A 206 5.27 7.64 12.41
N ILE A 207 4.60 6.54 12.08
CA ILE A 207 3.52 6.01 12.92
C ILE A 207 4.20 5.19 14.02
N THR A 208 4.14 5.70 15.25
CA THR A 208 4.45 4.91 16.46
C THR A 208 3.17 4.27 16.99
N PRO A 209 3.24 3.24 17.84
CA PRO A 209 2.05 2.67 18.47
C PRO A 209 1.14 3.71 19.15
N GLU A 210 1.72 4.72 19.80
CA GLU A 210 0.95 5.79 20.45
C GLU A 210 0.22 6.68 19.44
N ILE A 211 0.86 6.97 18.30
CA ILE A 211 0.27 7.73 17.20
C ILE A 211 -0.83 6.89 16.53
N PHE A 212 -0.60 5.59 16.33
CA PHE A 212 -1.61 4.66 15.82
C PHE A 212 -2.82 4.62 16.74
N ASP A 213 -2.65 4.45 18.06
CA ASP A 213 -3.76 4.42 19.02
C ASP A 213 -4.57 5.72 18.99
N LEU A 214 -3.89 6.85 18.81
CA LEU A 214 -4.54 8.14 18.64
C LEU A 214 -5.36 8.18 17.33
N PHE A 215 -4.78 7.71 16.23
CA PHE A 215 -5.51 7.54 14.97
C PHE A 215 -6.72 6.61 15.18
N ALA A 216 -6.54 5.42 15.73
CA ALA A 216 -7.61 4.46 15.98
C ALA A 216 -8.74 5.00 16.85
N LYS A 217 -8.40 5.79 17.87
CA LYS A 217 -9.37 6.43 18.77
C LYS A 217 -10.26 7.44 18.06
N TYR A 218 -9.69 8.27 17.18
CA TYR A 218 -10.42 9.36 16.51
C TYR A 218 -10.94 8.99 15.12
N PHE A 219 -10.40 7.95 14.50
CA PHE A 219 -10.67 7.52 13.13
C PHE A 219 -11.23 6.10 13.09
N ARG A 220 -12.15 5.77 14.00
CA ARG A 220 -12.84 4.46 14.03
C ARG A 220 -13.46 4.06 12.69
N THR A 221 -13.83 5.00 11.83
CA THR A 221 -14.40 4.70 10.49
C THR A 221 -13.35 4.54 9.39
N TYR A 222 -12.08 4.79 9.68
CA TYR A 222 -10.94 4.66 8.76
C TYR A 222 -10.23 3.32 8.93
N LEU A 223 -10.35 2.73 10.12
CA LEU A 223 -9.83 1.40 10.49
C LEU A 223 -10.91 0.30 10.49
N ASN A 224 -12.10 0.57 9.93
CA ASN A 224 -13.22 -0.39 9.81
C ASN A 224 -13.74 -0.43 8.37
#